data_AF-A0A6A5K7Y4-F1
#
_entry.id   AF-A0A6A5K7Y4-F1
#
_cell.length_a   1.000
_cell.length_b   1.000
_cell.length_c   1.000
_cell.angle_alpha   90.00
_cell.angle_beta   90.00
_cell.angle_gamma   90.00
#
_symmetry.space_group_name_H-M   'P 1'
#
loop_
_entity.id
_entity.type
_entity.pdbx_description
1 polymer ?
#
loop_
_entity_poly.entity_id
_entity_poly.type
_entity_poly.pdbx_seq_one_letter_code
_entity_poly.pdbx_strand_id
1 'polypeptide(L)'
;MIPWIVNYGKNIASCTQVWILSALVIYWLAVRLLRYRYRDSIPLHFNYPTRSSWADMTLNDAHQIHLKLTTQEFPSTFSLSLFFALFKTYGIPSISNLIIATGQVATPEKTSKRAADTGVLLAEVMANEPGSERNVNGIALVNYLHGRYIKAGKIKNEDMLYTLSLMALEPIRWTDKYEWRCVTDLEKCALGVYWKDLGEAMKISSHTLPSASKGWRDGLHWLEELEVWSAAYEAKSMLPSASNAALAKGTFDIGLFNLPRGLKPVAYGVAMLVLEPRLRTAMKLPDPPAVYSHLFNTAIHVRKWALRNLFLPRPYCLRVKWFTEMNGHSGRAHFCSYTAHPWYIKPSFSARWGPKALILRAFGGMVPGNQKYCPDGYRIRELGPEELVGKGDVINYSTNSSRAETLLSELNSIPGPSSASTPRIHLIRGDMSNKPSVQALVSETINKMGRLDVVISNAGWTRMTTFTDIEQQIDDSDWDKCFTMNVKTHLWLAYAAKDALSATEGVFISTASVAGVKPSGSSVPYAVTKAAQIHLVKSLAVVFAPRVRVNCVSPGMLLTEWGLKFPEEKRKAAVGNTKLKRLATVEDVADQVRCLALSRSVTGQNVVIDGGSSL
;
A
#
# COMPACT_ATOMS: atom_id res chain seq x y z
N MET A 1 43.87 -58.27 32.72
CA MET A 1 43.51 -56.83 32.65
C MET A 1 42.53 -56.49 31.50
N ILE A 2 42.35 -57.34 30.49
CA ILE A 2 41.48 -57.08 29.31
C ILE A 2 39.97 -57.37 29.54
N PRO A 3 39.53 -58.39 30.32
CA PRO A 3 38.09 -58.68 30.49
C PRO A 3 37.31 -57.61 31.29
N TRP A 4 37.97 -56.93 32.23
CA TRP A 4 37.35 -55.94 33.10
C TRP A 4 37.04 -54.62 32.37
N ILE A 5 37.96 -54.16 31.49
CA ILE A 5 37.77 -52.95 30.67
C ILE A 5 36.62 -53.14 29.65
N VAL A 6 36.48 -54.34 29.08
CA VAL A 6 35.39 -54.66 28.14
C VAL A 6 34.02 -54.68 28.84
N ASN A 7 33.92 -55.20 30.07
CA ASN A 7 32.68 -55.18 30.85
C ASN A 7 32.33 -53.79 31.40
N TYR A 8 33.32 -53.00 31.80
CA TYR A 8 33.11 -51.61 32.24
C TYR A 8 32.62 -50.72 31.07
N GLY A 9 33.20 -50.89 29.88
CA GLY A 9 32.76 -50.21 28.66
C GLY A 9 31.34 -50.59 28.21
N LYS A 10 30.92 -51.86 28.38
CA LYS A 10 29.54 -52.31 28.11
C LYS A 10 28.52 -51.71 29.08
N ASN A 11 28.85 -51.62 30.37
CA ASN A 11 27.98 -51.03 31.38
C ASN A 11 27.84 -49.51 31.21
N ILE A 12 28.93 -48.80 30.89
CA ILE A 12 28.88 -47.36 30.55
C ILE A 12 28.07 -47.14 29.28
N ALA A 13 28.29 -47.93 28.22
CA ALA A 13 27.51 -47.82 26.99
C ALA A 13 26.01 -48.06 27.22
N SER A 14 25.62 -49.02 28.06
CA SER A 14 24.22 -49.26 28.43
C SER A 14 23.61 -48.10 29.22
N CYS A 15 24.37 -47.50 30.14
CA CYS A 15 23.92 -46.36 30.94
C CYS A 15 23.77 -45.10 30.07
N THR A 16 24.75 -44.82 29.20
CA THR A 16 24.69 -43.73 28.22
C THR A 16 23.52 -43.89 27.24
N GLN A 17 23.23 -45.11 26.80
CA GLN A 17 22.07 -45.40 25.95
C GLN A 17 20.74 -45.10 26.67
N VAL A 18 20.61 -45.46 27.96
CA VAL A 18 19.41 -45.15 28.76
C VAL A 18 19.23 -43.64 28.93
N TRP A 19 20.31 -42.89 29.17
CA TRP A 19 20.26 -41.42 29.27
C TRP A 19 19.85 -40.76 27.95
N ILE A 20 20.42 -41.21 26.82
CA ILE A 20 20.06 -40.69 25.49
C ILE A 20 18.60 -40.97 25.17
N LEU A 21 18.13 -42.20 25.40
CA LEU A 21 16.73 -42.57 25.16
C LEU A 21 15.77 -41.76 26.05
N SER A 22 16.11 -41.61 27.33
CA SER A 22 15.32 -40.79 28.27
C SER A 22 15.25 -39.33 27.82
N ALA A 23 16.39 -38.74 27.41
CA ALA A 23 16.44 -37.38 26.90
C ALA A 23 15.60 -37.20 25.62
N LEU A 24 15.64 -38.16 24.70
CA LEU A 24 14.82 -38.15 23.47
C LEU A 24 13.33 -38.23 23.79
N VAL A 25 12.92 -39.10 24.73
CA VAL A 25 11.52 -39.22 25.16
C VAL A 25 11.04 -37.94 25.85
N ILE A 26 11.84 -37.38 26.78
CA ILE A 26 11.53 -36.13 27.46
C ILE A 26 11.39 -34.98 26.45
N TYR A 27 12.32 -34.86 25.50
CA TYR A 27 12.26 -33.85 24.45
C TYR A 27 11.00 -34.02 23.59
N TRP A 28 10.69 -35.24 23.17
CA TRP A 28 9.50 -35.53 22.38
C TRP A 28 8.20 -35.17 23.12
N LEU A 29 8.10 -35.50 24.41
CA LEU A 29 6.97 -35.11 25.27
C LEU A 29 6.88 -33.58 25.40
N ALA A 30 8.01 -32.89 25.60
CA ALA A 30 8.07 -31.44 25.68
C ALA A 30 7.61 -30.78 24.37
N VAL A 31 8.05 -31.27 23.22
CA VAL A 31 7.62 -30.80 21.90
C VAL A 31 6.10 -30.95 21.76
N ARG A 32 5.55 -32.12 22.10
CA ARG A 32 4.10 -32.34 22.04
C ARG A 32 3.35 -31.40 22.98
N LEU A 33 3.72 -31.36 24.26
CA LEU A 33 3.03 -30.52 25.21
C LEU A 33 3.05 -29.04 24.80
N LEU A 34 4.21 -28.51 24.40
CA LEU A 34 4.35 -27.10 24.03
C LEU A 34 3.63 -26.75 22.73
N ARG A 35 3.65 -27.63 21.71
CA ARG A 35 2.93 -27.37 20.46
C ARG A 35 1.42 -27.33 20.63
N TYR A 36 0.85 -28.30 21.34
CA TYR A 36 -0.59 -28.36 21.55
C TYR A 36 -1.06 -27.26 22.49
N ARG A 37 -0.27 -26.92 23.53
CA ARG A 37 -0.53 -25.73 24.35
C ARG A 37 -0.48 -24.44 23.54
N TYR A 38 0.48 -24.30 22.62
CA TYR A 38 0.53 -23.11 21.76
C TYR A 38 -0.68 -23.02 20.83
N ARG A 39 -1.05 -24.12 20.14
CA ARG A 39 -2.27 -24.21 19.33
C ARG A 39 -3.50 -23.77 20.12
N ASP A 40 -3.70 -24.35 21.30
CA ASP A 40 -4.86 -24.09 22.14
C ASP A 40 -4.84 -22.70 22.76
N SER A 41 -3.66 -22.10 22.93
CA SER A 41 -3.54 -20.72 23.40
C SER A 41 -4.06 -19.71 22.38
N ILE A 42 -3.99 -19.97 21.06
CA ILE A 42 -4.37 -18.98 20.05
C ILE A 42 -5.84 -18.55 20.25
N PRO A 43 -6.83 -19.48 20.30
CA PRO A 43 -8.22 -19.15 20.64
C PRO A 43 -8.40 -18.51 22.01
N LEU A 44 -7.70 -19.01 23.04
CA LEU A 44 -7.91 -18.61 24.44
C LEU A 44 -7.52 -17.16 24.75
N HIS A 45 -6.70 -16.53 23.90
CA HIS A 45 -6.40 -15.10 24.04
C HIS A 45 -7.58 -14.21 23.64
N PHE A 46 -8.62 -14.77 23.01
CA PHE A 46 -9.77 -14.05 22.50
C PHE A 46 -11.06 -14.57 23.12
N ASN A 47 -12.02 -13.69 23.38
CA ASN A 47 -13.24 -14.03 24.11
C ASN A 47 -14.36 -14.55 23.18
N TYR A 48 -14.11 -15.69 22.53
CA TYR A 48 -15.05 -16.33 21.59
C TYR A 48 -15.39 -17.79 21.99
N PRO A 49 -15.98 -18.01 23.18
CA PRO A 49 -16.13 -19.35 23.78
C PRO A 49 -17.12 -20.26 23.03
N THR A 50 -18.04 -19.70 22.24
CA THR A 50 -19.10 -20.46 21.56
C THR A 50 -19.17 -20.13 20.08
N ARG A 51 -19.70 -21.05 19.26
CA ARG A 51 -19.85 -20.83 17.81
C ARG A 51 -20.66 -19.57 17.48
N SER A 52 -21.66 -19.23 18.30
CA SER A 52 -22.48 -18.02 18.14
C SER A 52 -21.70 -16.74 18.42
N SER A 53 -20.79 -16.73 19.41
CA SER A 53 -19.95 -15.56 19.69
C SER A 53 -19.00 -15.17 18.56
N TRP A 54 -18.78 -16.03 17.57
CA TRP A 54 -17.88 -15.72 16.45
C TRP A 54 -18.44 -14.66 15.50
N ALA A 55 -19.76 -14.43 15.56
CA ALA A 55 -20.42 -13.35 14.81
C ALA A 55 -19.90 -11.96 15.24
N ASP A 56 -19.48 -11.83 16.51
CA ASP A 56 -18.99 -10.59 17.09
C ASP A 56 -17.48 -10.38 16.91
N MET A 57 -16.83 -11.23 16.10
CA MET A 57 -15.38 -11.18 15.93
C MET A 57 -14.93 -9.87 15.29
N THR A 58 -14.13 -9.10 16.02
CA THR A 58 -13.61 -7.83 15.53
C THR A 58 -12.53 -8.05 14.47
N LEU A 59 -12.38 -7.07 13.57
CA LEU A 59 -11.32 -7.07 12.56
C LEU A 59 -9.91 -7.12 13.18
N ASN A 60 -9.71 -6.43 14.31
CA ASN A 60 -8.43 -6.45 15.01
C ASN A 60 -8.11 -7.85 15.55
N ASP A 61 -9.06 -8.54 16.19
CA ASP A 61 -8.84 -9.90 16.69
C ASP A 61 -8.58 -10.89 15.55
N ALA A 62 -9.35 -10.77 14.46
CA ALA A 62 -9.15 -11.55 13.25
C ALA A 62 -7.74 -11.36 12.67
N HIS A 63 -7.26 -10.10 12.62
CA HIS A 63 -5.91 -9.77 12.17
C HIS A 63 -4.82 -10.32 13.10
N GLN A 64 -4.99 -10.26 14.42
CA GLN A 64 -4.03 -10.82 15.38
C GLN A 64 -3.93 -12.35 15.26
N ILE A 65 -5.05 -13.04 15.04
CA ILE A 65 -5.03 -14.48 14.74
C ILE A 65 -4.27 -14.73 13.44
N HIS A 66 -4.59 -13.98 12.37
CA HIS A 66 -3.90 -14.06 11.09
C HIS A 66 -2.37 -13.83 11.23
N LEU A 67 -1.94 -12.84 12.02
CA LEU A 67 -0.52 -12.57 12.30
C LEU A 67 0.18 -13.73 13.02
N LYS A 68 -0.47 -14.34 14.02
CA LYS A 68 0.08 -15.51 14.72
C LYS A 68 0.29 -16.68 13.75
N LEU A 69 -0.68 -16.92 12.86
CA LEU A 69 -0.58 -17.96 11.82
C LEU A 69 0.56 -17.66 10.83
N THR A 70 0.67 -16.43 10.36
CA THR A 70 1.59 -16.06 9.26
C THR A 70 3.01 -15.73 9.70
N THR A 71 3.25 -15.45 10.99
CA THR A 71 4.58 -15.10 11.51
C THR A 71 5.17 -16.15 12.44
N GLN A 72 4.32 -16.92 13.13
CA GLN A 72 4.75 -17.90 14.13
C GLN A 72 4.46 -19.34 13.74
N GLU A 73 3.20 -19.66 13.46
CA GLU A 73 2.75 -21.05 13.33
C GLU A 73 3.08 -21.66 11.96
N PHE A 74 2.67 -21.01 10.87
CA PHE A 74 2.78 -21.52 9.50
C PHE A 74 3.44 -20.55 8.51
N PRO A 75 4.49 -19.78 8.89
CA PRO A 75 4.97 -18.66 8.08
C PRO A 75 5.41 -19.05 6.67
N SER A 76 6.12 -20.17 6.52
CA SER A 76 6.59 -20.66 5.22
C SER A 76 5.43 -21.16 4.35
N THR A 77 4.47 -21.87 4.94
CA THR A 77 3.33 -22.45 4.21
C THR A 77 2.35 -21.37 3.78
N PHE A 78 2.03 -20.40 4.65
CA PHE A 78 1.21 -19.25 4.28
C PHE A 78 1.87 -18.43 3.18
N SER A 79 3.16 -18.10 3.31
CA SER A 79 3.88 -17.35 2.27
C SER A 79 3.90 -18.06 0.92
N LEU A 80 4.19 -19.37 0.90
CA LEU A 80 4.22 -20.15 -0.33
C LEU A 80 2.83 -20.33 -0.92
N SER A 81 1.80 -20.51 -0.09
CA SER A 81 0.41 -20.62 -0.55
C SER A 81 -0.12 -19.33 -1.16
N LEU A 82 0.25 -18.15 -0.65
CA LEU A 82 -0.12 -16.86 -1.23
C LEU A 82 0.58 -16.62 -2.57
N PHE A 83 1.87 -17.01 -2.67
CA PHE A 83 2.57 -17.01 -3.95
C PHE A 83 1.88 -17.95 -4.95
N PHE A 84 1.49 -19.15 -4.51
CA PHE A 84 0.74 -20.10 -5.34
C PHE A 84 -0.64 -19.57 -5.72
N ALA A 85 -1.34 -18.90 -4.82
CA ALA A 85 -2.64 -18.29 -5.08
C ALA A 85 -2.55 -17.26 -6.21
N LEU A 86 -1.51 -16.41 -6.21
CA LEU A 86 -1.23 -15.49 -7.31
C LEU A 86 -0.91 -16.24 -8.60
N PHE A 87 -0.07 -17.27 -8.52
CA PHE A 87 0.28 -18.10 -9.68
C PHE A 87 -0.94 -18.80 -10.29
N LYS A 88 -1.86 -19.30 -9.47
CA LYS A 88 -3.07 -20.01 -9.89
C LYS A 88 -4.03 -19.09 -10.66
N THR A 89 -3.99 -17.77 -10.43
CA THR A 89 -4.74 -16.80 -11.28
C THR A 89 -4.27 -16.80 -12.74
N TYR A 90 -3.02 -17.19 -13.03
CA TYR A 90 -2.50 -17.25 -14.40
C TYR A 90 -3.14 -18.37 -15.22
N GLY A 91 -3.90 -19.28 -14.59
CA GLY A 91 -4.76 -20.25 -15.28
C GLY A 91 -6.05 -19.65 -15.86
N ILE A 92 -6.36 -18.38 -15.58
CA ILE A 92 -7.56 -17.69 -16.08
C ILE A 92 -7.18 -16.79 -17.28
N PRO A 93 -7.71 -17.05 -18.50
CA PRO A 93 -7.33 -16.28 -19.69
C PRO A 93 -7.58 -14.77 -19.62
N SER A 94 -8.66 -14.30 -18.98
CA SER A 94 -8.92 -12.86 -18.78
C SER A 94 -7.78 -12.18 -18.01
N ILE A 95 -7.30 -12.82 -16.95
CA ILE A 95 -6.21 -12.33 -16.09
C ILE A 95 -4.87 -12.44 -16.83
N SER A 96 -4.54 -13.61 -17.37
CA SER A 96 -3.23 -13.86 -17.97
C SER A 96 -2.97 -13.01 -19.21
N ASN A 97 -3.98 -12.81 -20.07
CA ASN A 97 -3.87 -11.94 -21.24
C ASN A 97 -3.58 -10.49 -20.83
N LEU A 98 -4.27 -9.99 -19.79
CA LEU A 98 -4.04 -8.64 -19.31
C LEU A 98 -2.62 -8.47 -18.76
N ILE A 99 -2.13 -9.41 -17.96
CA ILE A 99 -0.78 -9.35 -17.38
C ILE A 99 0.28 -9.30 -18.48
N ILE A 100 0.16 -10.12 -19.52
CA ILE A 100 1.07 -10.08 -20.68
C ILE A 100 0.99 -8.71 -21.38
N ALA A 101 -0.23 -8.22 -21.62
CA ALA A 101 -0.46 -6.94 -22.30
C ALA A 101 0.13 -5.73 -21.53
N THR A 102 0.32 -5.84 -20.21
CA THR A 102 0.97 -4.77 -19.43
C THR A 102 2.48 -4.61 -19.70
N GLY A 103 3.12 -5.60 -20.33
CA GLY A 103 4.57 -5.61 -20.55
C GLY A 103 5.43 -5.78 -19.28
N GLN A 104 4.81 -5.90 -18.10
CA GLN A 104 5.51 -6.03 -16.82
C GLN A 104 6.12 -7.43 -16.60
N VAL A 105 5.86 -8.36 -17.52
CA VAL A 105 6.42 -9.71 -17.53
C VAL A 105 7.23 -10.00 -18.81
N ALA A 106 7.60 -8.95 -19.56
CA ALA A 106 8.27 -9.11 -20.86
C ALA A 106 9.72 -9.61 -20.75
N THR A 107 10.37 -9.41 -19.60
CA THR A 107 11.74 -9.87 -19.35
C THR A 107 11.84 -10.53 -17.97
N PRO A 108 12.84 -11.41 -17.72
CA PRO A 108 13.03 -12.02 -16.39
C PRO A 108 13.19 -10.98 -15.28
N GLU A 109 13.84 -9.85 -15.59
CA GLU A 109 14.06 -8.77 -14.64
C GLU A 109 12.76 -8.03 -14.31
N LYS A 110 11.98 -7.59 -15.32
CA LYS A 110 10.68 -6.95 -15.10
C LYS A 110 9.73 -7.87 -14.34
N THR A 111 9.72 -9.15 -14.70
CA THR A 111 8.92 -10.16 -14.02
C THR A 111 9.37 -10.32 -12.56
N SER A 112 10.67 -10.31 -12.29
CA SER A 112 11.21 -10.36 -10.92
C SER A 112 10.90 -9.10 -10.12
N LYS A 113 10.94 -7.91 -10.73
CA LYS A 113 10.55 -6.65 -10.09
C LYS A 113 9.07 -6.67 -9.73
N ARG A 114 8.19 -7.01 -10.68
CA ARG A 114 6.75 -7.16 -10.46
C ARG A 114 6.45 -8.14 -9.32
N ALA A 115 7.16 -9.27 -9.27
CA ALA A 115 7.00 -10.26 -8.19
C ALA A 115 7.44 -9.69 -6.83
N ALA A 116 8.53 -8.93 -6.78
CA ALA A 116 8.99 -8.25 -5.56
C ALA A 116 7.97 -7.20 -5.10
N ASP A 117 7.51 -6.32 -5.98
CA ASP A 117 6.52 -5.28 -5.68
C ASP A 117 5.22 -5.90 -5.14
N THR A 118 4.76 -6.98 -5.76
CA THR A 118 3.56 -7.70 -5.32
C THR A 118 3.77 -8.31 -3.93
N GLY A 119 4.92 -8.94 -3.68
CA GLY A 119 5.25 -9.53 -2.38
C GLY A 119 5.34 -8.50 -1.27
N VAL A 120 5.94 -7.34 -1.56
CA VAL A 120 6.02 -6.22 -0.62
C VAL A 120 4.63 -5.65 -0.35
N LEU A 121 3.82 -5.38 -1.39
CA LEU A 121 2.46 -4.85 -1.23
C LEU A 121 1.58 -5.79 -0.39
N LEU A 122 1.60 -7.09 -0.68
CA LEU A 122 0.85 -8.07 0.12
C LEU A 122 1.33 -8.07 1.57
N ALA A 123 2.64 -8.07 1.81
CA ALA A 123 3.17 -8.01 3.17
C ALA A 123 2.74 -6.72 3.90
N GLU A 124 2.76 -5.57 3.24
CA GLU A 124 2.34 -4.28 3.81
C GLU A 124 0.85 -4.26 4.18
N VAL A 125 -0.01 -4.82 3.32
CA VAL A 125 -1.45 -4.92 3.60
C VAL A 125 -1.73 -5.91 4.74
N MET A 126 -0.98 -7.02 4.79
CA MET A 126 -1.28 -8.15 5.66
C MET A 126 -0.61 -8.11 7.03
N ALA A 127 0.59 -7.56 7.13
CA ALA A 127 1.37 -7.58 8.36
C ALA A 127 1.14 -6.36 9.26
N ASN A 128 0.66 -5.25 8.70
CA ASN A 128 0.34 -4.04 9.48
C ASN A 128 -1.12 -4.07 9.97
N GLU A 129 -1.35 -3.43 11.12
CA GLU A 129 -2.68 -3.34 11.74
C GLU A 129 -3.71 -2.70 10.78
N PRO A 130 -4.94 -3.25 10.67
CA PRO A 130 -6.01 -2.67 9.88
C PRO A 130 -6.27 -1.22 10.28
N GLY A 131 -6.37 -0.32 9.29
CA GLY A 131 -6.58 1.11 9.51
C GLY A 131 -5.32 1.91 9.86
N SER A 132 -4.18 1.26 10.12
CA SER A 132 -2.89 1.96 10.23
C SER A 132 -2.51 2.62 8.89
N GLU A 133 -1.69 3.67 8.95
CA GLU A 133 -1.26 4.41 7.75
C GLU A 133 -0.61 3.49 6.69
N ARG A 134 0.20 2.52 7.10
CA ARG A 134 0.85 1.58 6.18
C ARG A 134 -0.16 0.64 5.51
N ASN A 135 -1.10 0.09 6.28
CA ASN A 135 -2.16 -0.76 5.75
C ASN A 135 -3.03 0.00 4.74
N VAL A 136 -3.51 1.19 5.13
CA VAL A 136 -4.36 2.04 4.28
C VAL A 136 -3.63 2.48 3.01
N ASN A 137 -2.37 2.92 3.10
CA ASN A 137 -1.57 3.29 1.94
C ASN A 137 -1.33 2.10 1.00
N GLY A 138 -1.09 0.90 1.55
CA GLY A 138 -0.97 -0.34 0.77
C GLY A 138 -2.22 -0.63 -0.03
N ILE A 139 -3.39 -0.68 0.64
CA ILE A 139 -4.69 -0.93 -0.01
C ILE A 139 -5.00 0.15 -1.05
N ALA A 140 -4.78 1.42 -0.71
CA ALA A 140 -5.00 2.54 -1.63
C ALA A 140 -4.15 2.42 -2.89
N LEU A 141 -2.89 1.98 -2.77
CA LEU A 141 -2.03 1.76 -3.91
C LEU A 141 -2.50 0.58 -4.77
N VAL A 142 -2.92 -0.53 -4.18
CA VAL A 142 -3.50 -1.65 -4.95
C VAL A 142 -4.74 -1.17 -5.71
N ASN A 143 -5.63 -0.42 -5.07
CA ASN A 143 -6.80 0.18 -5.69
C ASN A 143 -6.44 1.14 -6.83
N TYR A 144 -5.39 1.94 -6.66
CA TYR A 144 -4.89 2.83 -7.71
C TYR A 144 -4.37 2.06 -8.93
N LEU A 145 -3.52 1.06 -8.70
CA LEU A 145 -2.90 0.26 -9.76
C LEU A 145 -3.94 -0.52 -10.57
N HIS A 146 -4.97 -1.07 -9.92
CA HIS A 146 -6.07 -1.76 -10.59
C HIS A 146 -7.11 -0.80 -11.19
N GLY A 147 -7.31 0.38 -10.60
CA GLY A 147 -8.42 1.27 -10.92
C GLY A 147 -8.52 1.65 -12.39
N ARG A 148 -7.39 1.90 -13.07
CA ARG A 148 -7.38 2.21 -14.52
C ARG A 148 -7.92 1.06 -15.37
N TYR A 149 -7.62 -0.18 -14.98
CA TYR A 149 -8.04 -1.37 -15.71
C TYR A 149 -9.48 -1.76 -15.40
N ILE A 150 -9.92 -1.55 -14.15
CA ILE A 150 -11.32 -1.73 -13.74
C ILE A 150 -12.22 -0.74 -14.50
N LYS A 151 -11.86 0.55 -14.50
CA LYS A 151 -12.61 1.58 -15.25
C LYS A 151 -12.68 1.30 -16.75
N ALA A 152 -11.63 0.69 -17.31
CA ALA A 152 -11.58 0.28 -18.71
C ALA A 152 -12.27 -1.08 -18.99
N GLY A 153 -12.91 -1.71 -18.00
CA GLY A 153 -13.56 -3.01 -18.14
C GLY A 153 -12.61 -4.20 -18.37
N LYS A 154 -11.30 -4.00 -18.17
CA LYS A 154 -10.26 -5.02 -18.39
C LYS A 154 -10.04 -5.93 -17.19
N ILE A 155 -10.35 -5.46 -15.98
CA ILE A 155 -10.42 -6.28 -14.76
C ILE A 155 -11.88 -6.36 -14.35
N LYS A 156 -12.44 -7.57 -14.36
CA LYS A 156 -13.82 -7.82 -13.94
C LYS A 156 -13.90 -7.99 -12.43
N ASN A 157 -15.06 -7.69 -11.84
CA ASN A 157 -15.29 -7.95 -10.42
C ASN A 157 -15.11 -9.44 -10.07
N GLU A 158 -15.53 -10.34 -10.97
CA GLU A 158 -15.41 -11.79 -10.80
C GLU A 158 -13.93 -12.24 -10.76
N ASP A 159 -13.07 -11.66 -11.61
CA ASP A 159 -11.62 -11.93 -11.59
C ASP A 159 -10.98 -11.48 -10.25
N MET A 160 -11.43 -10.34 -9.71
CA MET A 160 -10.99 -9.83 -8.41
C MET A 160 -11.49 -10.69 -7.25
N LEU A 161 -12.78 -11.08 -7.27
CA LEU A 161 -13.37 -11.96 -6.26
C LEU A 161 -12.72 -13.35 -6.27
N TYR A 162 -12.40 -13.87 -7.46
CA TYR A 162 -11.63 -15.10 -7.59
C TYR A 162 -10.22 -14.96 -7.03
N THR A 163 -9.50 -13.88 -7.36
CA THR A 163 -8.17 -13.62 -6.78
C THR A 163 -8.23 -13.53 -5.25
N LEU A 164 -9.22 -12.81 -4.70
CA LEU A 164 -9.46 -12.73 -3.26
C LEU A 164 -9.75 -14.10 -2.64
N SER A 165 -10.57 -14.92 -3.32
CA SER A 165 -10.88 -16.28 -2.87
C SER A 165 -9.64 -17.15 -2.74
N LEU A 166 -8.71 -17.06 -3.70
CA LEU A 166 -7.47 -17.82 -3.63
C LEU A 166 -6.59 -17.34 -2.47
N MET A 167 -6.52 -16.03 -2.21
CA MET A 167 -5.77 -15.50 -1.06
C MET A 167 -6.34 -15.99 0.28
N ALA A 168 -7.66 -16.14 0.38
CA ALA A 168 -8.32 -16.62 1.59
C ALA A 168 -8.24 -18.15 1.77
N LEU A 169 -8.43 -18.90 0.69
CA LEU A 169 -8.63 -20.36 0.71
C LEU A 169 -7.34 -21.16 0.57
N GLU A 170 -6.38 -20.71 -0.26
CA GLU A 170 -5.17 -21.47 -0.52
C GLU A 170 -4.30 -21.64 0.74
N PRO A 171 -4.13 -20.65 1.65
CA PRO A 171 -3.44 -20.88 2.91
C PRO A 171 -4.05 -21.99 3.76
N ILE A 172 -5.38 -22.10 3.78
CA ILE A 172 -6.10 -23.15 4.52
C ILE A 172 -5.82 -24.50 3.87
N ARG A 173 -6.07 -24.62 2.55
CA ARG A 173 -5.87 -25.86 1.77
C ARG A 173 -4.42 -26.36 1.85
N TRP A 174 -3.45 -25.46 1.74
CA TRP A 174 -2.03 -25.78 1.84
C TRP A 174 -1.63 -26.22 3.24
N THR A 175 -2.19 -25.60 4.28
CA THR A 175 -1.93 -26.00 5.66
C THR A 175 -2.43 -27.42 5.88
N ASP A 176 -3.66 -27.75 5.46
CA ASP A 176 -4.21 -29.09 5.59
C ASP A 176 -3.37 -30.13 4.82
N LYS A 177 -2.88 -29.75 3.62
CA LYS A 177 -2.08 -30.64 2.77
C LYS A 177 -0.64 -30.82 3.24
N TYR A 178 0.01 -29.79 3.80
CA TYR A 178 1.48 -29.81 4.02
C TYR A 178 1.91 -29.66 5.47
N GLU A 179 1.04 -29.20 6.38
CA GLU A 179 1.40 -28.93 7.77
C GLU A 179 1.02 -30.04 8.77
N TRP A 180 1.59 -29.92 9.96
CA TRP A 180 1.45 -30.88 11.05
C TRP A 180 0.05 -30.92 11.68
N ARG A 181 -0.78 -29.89 11.47
CA ARG A 181 -2.19 -29.78 11.87
C ARG A 181 -2.97 -28.97 10.84
N CYS A 182 -4.29 -29.05 10.93
CA CYS A 182 -5.21 -28.21 10.15
C CYS A 182 -5.44 -26.86 10.83
N VAL A 183 -5.95 -25.90 10.07
CA VAL A 183 -6.48 -24.64 10.60
C VAL A 183 -7.81 -24.94 11.32
N THR A 184 -7.97 -24.47 12.56
CA THR A 184 -9.20 -24.65 13.34
C THR A 184 -10.34 -23.80 12.77
N ASP A 185 -11.59 -24.14 13.08
CA ASP A 185 -12.73 -23.40 12.55
C ASP A 185 -12.81 -21.95 13.06
N LEU A 186 -12.35 -21.68 14.29
CA LEU A 186 -12.21 -20.30 14.78
C LEU A 186 -11.14 -19.54 13.97
N GLU A 187 -9.99 -20.16 13.71
CA GLU A 187 -8.94 -19.57 12.88
C GLU A 187 -9.44 -19.33 11.44
N LYS A 188 -10.23 -20.25 10.86
CA LYS A 188 -10.88 -20.04 9.55
C LYS A 188 -11.89 -18.89 9.59
N CYS A 189 -12.67 -18.77 10.68
CA CYS A 189 -13.58 -17.65 10.88
C CYS A 189 -12.82 -16.32 10.89
N ALA A 190 -11.70 -16.25 11.62
CA ALA A 190 -10.83 -15.08 11.63
C ALA A 190 -10.28 -14.73 10.25
N LEU A 191 -9.79 -15.73 9.49
CA LEU A 191 -9.38 -15.52 8.11
C LEU A 191 -10.53 -14.99 7.24
N GLY A 192 -11.74 -15.51 7.42
CA GLY A 192 -12.94 -15.05 6.72
C GLY A 192 -13.29 -13.60 7.02
N VAL A 193 -13.27 -13.19 8.30
CA VAL A 193 -13.49 -11.79 8.71
C VAL A 193 -12.44 -10.87 8.07
N TYR A 194 -11.16 -11.23 8.18
CA TYR A 194 -10.05 -10.43 7.67
C TYR A 194 -10.10 -10.27 6.14
N TRP A 195 -10.24 -11.37 5.39
CA TRP A 195 -10.23 -11.32 3.92
C TRP A 195 -11.51 -10.70 3.34
N LYS A 196 -12.65 -10.85 4.01
CA LYS A 196 -13.88 -10.15 3.63
C LYS A 196 -13.71 -8.64 3.75
N ASP A 197 -13.23 -8.16 4.89
CA ASP A 197 -12.97 -6.73 5.12
C ASP A 197 -11.98 -6.16 4.09
N LEU A 198 -10.88 -6.87 3.83
CA LEU A 198 -9.93 -6.46 2.79
C LEU A 198 -10.59 -6.39 1.40
N GLY A 199 -11.47 -7.35 1.08
CA GLY A 199 -12.26 -7.34 -0.15
C GLY A 199 -13.14 -6.09 -0.27
N GLU A 200 -13.83 -5.72 0.81
CA GLU A 200 -14.66 -4.51 0.88
C GLU A 200 -13.82 -3.24 0.73
N ALA A 201 -12.67 -3.15 1.43
CA ALA A 201 -11.72 -2.04 1.30
C ALA A 201 -11.13 -1.92 -0.11
N MET A 202 -11.02 -3.04 -0.83
CA MET A 202 -10.63 -3.10 -2.24
C MET A 202 -11.80 -2.90 -3.22
N LYS A 203 -13.01 -2.63 -2.71
CA LYS A 203 -14.23 -2.45 -3.50
C LYS A 203 -14.61 -3.66 -4.36
N ILE A 204 -14.29 -4.87 -3.88
CA ILE A 204 -14.67 -6.13 -4.51
C ILE A 204 -16.07 -6.49 -4.06
N SER A 205 -17.01 -6.53 -4.99
CA SER A 205 -18.40 -6.84 -4.69
C SER A 205 -18.59 -8.35 -4.48
N SER A 206 -19.19 -8.72 -3.35
CA SER A 206 -19.58 -10.09 -3.04
C SER A 206 -21.01 -10.44 -3.49
N HIS A 207 -21.67 -9.62 -4.32
CA HIS A 207 -23.08 -9.78 -4.69
C HIS A 207 -23.45 -11.14 -5.31
N THR A 208 -22.47 -11.86 -5.87
CA THR A 208 -22.66 -13.19 -6.45
C THR A 208 -22.70 -14.31 -5.41
N LEU A 209 -22.38 -14.01 -4.15
CA LEU A 209 -22.47 -14.97 -3.04
C LEU A 209 -23.90 -15.01 -2.50
N PRO A 210 -24.44 -16.20 -2.16
CA PRO A 210 -25.84 -16.37 -1.79
C PRO A 210 -26.31 -15.46 -0.64
N SER A 211 -25.47 -15.24 0.38
CA SER A 211 -25.85 -14.47 1.56
C SER A 211 -25.50 -12.98 1.47
N ALA A 212 -25.03 -12.48 0.32
CA ALA A 212 -24.60 -11.08 0.19
C ALA A 212 -25.70 -10.05 0.49
N SER A 213 -26.97 -10.38 0.20
CA SER A 213 -28.12 -9.51 0.48
C SER A 213 -28.65 -9.64 1.91
N LYS A 214 -28.45 -10.80 2.55
CA LYS A 214 -29.00 -11.12 3.89
C LYS A 214 -27.98 -10.94 5.01
N GLY A 215 -26.70 -10.84 4.67
CA GLY A 215 -25.59 -10.91 5.60
C GLY A 215 -25.17 -12.36 5.89
N TRP A 216 -23.92 -12.53 6.31
CA TRP A 216 -23.38 -13.81 6.75
C TRP A 216 -23.47 -13.92 8.27
N ARG A 217 -23.61 -15.15 8.77
CA ARG A 217 -23.59 -15.43 10.21
C ARG A 217 -22.28 -15.00 10.86
N ASP A 218 -21.16 -15.20 10.17
CA ASP A 218 -19.80 -14.92 10.62
C ASP A 218 -18.82 -15.07 9.44
N GLY A 219 -17.52 -14.88 9.70
CA GLY A 219 -16.48 -15.01 8.68
C GLY A 219 -16.33 -16.42 8.10
N LEU A 220 -16.61 -17.48 8.87
CA LEU A 220 -16.52 -18.86 8.36
C LEU A 220 -17.62 -19.13 7.34
N HIS A 221 -18.84 -18.67 7.60
CA HIS A 221 -19.94 -18.77 6.63
C HIS A 221 -19.63 -18.08 5.30
N TRP A 222 -18.99 -16.90 5.34
CA TRP A 222 -18.53 -16.22 4.12
C TRP A 222 -17.49 -17.05 3.35
N LEU A 223 -16.55 -17.65 4.08
CA LEU A 223 -15.46 -18.46 3.50
C LEU A 223 -16.00 -19.76 2.86
N GLU A 224 -17.00 -20.39 3.46
CA GLU A 224 -17.72 -21.56 2.92
C GLU A 224 -18.42 -21.23 1.60
N GLU A 225 -19.18 -20.13 1.54
CA GLU A 225 -19.83 -19.69 0.29
C GLU A 225 -18.80 -19.32 -0.79
N LEU A 226 -17.71 -18.67 -0.40
CA LEU A 226 -16.63 -18.28 -1.30
C LEU A 226 -15.91 -19.50 -1.89
N GLU A 227 -15.74 -20.58 -1.12
CA GLU A 227 -15.16 -21.84 -1.60
C GLU A 227 -16.02 -22.47 -2.70
N VAL A 228 -17.33 -22.60 -2.47
CA VAL A 228 -18.27 -23.14 -3.46
C VAL A 228 -18.27 -22.29 -4.72
N TRP A 229 -18.34 -20.96 -4.57
CA TRP A 229 -18.33 -20.03 -5.68
C TRP A 229 -17.02 -20.09 -6.48
N SER A 230 -15.87 -20.13 -5.80
CA SER A 230 -14.54 -20.18 -6.41
C SER A 230 -14.35 -21.46 -7.24
N ALA A 231 -14.78 -22.61 -6.73
CA ALA A 231 -14.72 -23.87 -7.45
C ALA A 231 -15.56 -23.87 -8.75
N ALA A 232 -16.75 -23.25 -8.70
CA ALA A 232 -17.60 -23.07 -9.88
C ALA A 232 -16.98 -22.08 -10.88
N TYR A 233 -16.37 -20.99 -10.40
CA TYR A 233 -15.65 -20.04 -11.23
C TYR A 233 -14.47 -20.71 -11.97
N GLU A 234 -13.66 -21.50 -11.28
CA GLU A 234 -12.56 -22.24 -11.89
C GLU A 234 -13.04 -23.21 -12.97
N ALA A 235 -14.11 -23.96 -12.70
CA ALA A 235 -14.67 -24.91 -13.66
C ALA A 235 -15.09 -24.22 -14.97
N LYS A 236 -15.58 -22.98 -14.88
CA LYS A 236 -16.02 -22.18 -16.02
C LYS A 236 -14.88 -21.44 -16.73
N SER A 237 -13.94 -20.88 -15.96
CA SER A 237 -13.02 -19.83 -16.44
C SER A 237 -11.57 -20.28 -16.55
N MET A 238 -11.16 -21.38 -15.92
CA MET A 238 -9.78 -21.89 -15.96
C MET A 238 -9.54 -22.76 -17.20
N LEU A 239 -9.41 -22.11 -18.36
CA LEU A 239 -9.35 -22.75 -19.67
C LEU A 239 -7.94 -22.71 -20.28
N PRO A 240 -7.56 -23.70 -21.12
CA PRO A 240 -6.28 -23.71 -21.84
C PRO A 240 -6.05 -22.44 -22.67
N SER A 241 -4.93 -21.76 -22.43
CA SER A 241 -4.53 -20.58 -23.22
C SER A 241 -3.02 -20.52 -23.43
N ALA A 242 -2.59 -19.91 -24.54
CA ALA A 242 -1.18 -19.62 -24.79
C ALA A 242 -0.61 -18.62 -23.77
N SER A 243 -1.43 -17.65 -23.33
CA SER A 243 -1.05 -16.68 -22.30
C SER A 243 -0.75 -17.36 -20.96
N ASN A 244 -1.57 -18.33 -20.56
CA ASN A 244 -1.38 -19.11 -19.33
C ASN A 244 -0.05 -19.86 -19.37
N ALA A 245 0.26 -20.53 -20.49
CA ALA A 245 1.50 -21.27 -20.67
C ALA A 245 2.74 -20.36 -20.60
N ALA A 246 2.68 -19.19 -21.24
CA ALA A 246 3.77 -18.22 -21.23
C ALA A 246 4.06 -17.69 -19.81
N LEU A 247 3.03 -17.33 -19.05
CA LEU A 247 3.18 -16.88 -17.66
C LEU A 247 3.67 -18.00 -16.74
N ALA A 248 3.20 -19.23 -16.94
CA ALA A 248 3.66 -20.37 -16.17
C ALA A 248 5.18 -20.56 -16.32
N LYS A 249 5.66 -20.59 -17.57
CA LYS A 249 7.09 -20.69 -17.89
C LYS A 249 7.90 -19.56 -17.25
N GLY A 250 7.50 -18.31 -17.47
CA GLY A 250 8.23 -17.15 -16.91
C GLY A 250 8.28 -17.15 -15.38
N THR A 251 7.25 -17.68 -14.71
CA THR A 251 7.23 -17.79 -13.25
C THR A 251 8.17 -18.89 -12.75
N PHE A 252 8.21 -20.05 -13.41
CA PHE A 252 9.19 -21.09 -13.07
C PHE A 252 10.63 -20.61 -13.28
N ASP A 253 10.88 -19.84 -14.33
CA ASP A 253 12.22 -19.29 -14.59
C ASP A 253 12.69 -18.37 -13.45
N ILE A 254 11.78 -17.61 -12.82
CA ILE A 254 12.07 -16.83 -11.61
C ILE A 254 12.24 -17.71 -10.38
N GLY A 255 11.28 -18.61 -10.12
CA GLY A 255 11.31 -19.46 -8.92
C GLY A 255 12.55 -20.35 -8.88
N LEU A 256 13.01 -20.77 -10.05
CA LEU A 256 14.20 -21.61 -10.24
C LEU A 256 15.45 -20.80 -10.60
N PHE A 257 15.41 -19.47 -10.51
CA PHE A 257 16.50 -18.59 -10.96
C PHE A 257 17.81 -18.90 -10.24
N ASN A 258 17.75 -18.96 -8.90
CA ASN A 258 18.89 -19.18 -8.01
C ASN A 258 19.24 -20.67 -7.81
N LEU A 259 18.58 -21.59 -8.51
CA LEU A 259 18.88 -23.03 -8.45
C LEU A 259 20.00 -23.42 -9.45
N PRO A 260 20.95 -24.29 -9.05
CA PRO A 260 21.96 -24.83 -9.96
C PRO A 260 21.32 -25.48 -11.19
N ARG A 261 21.95 -25.30 -12.37
CA ARG A 261 21.40 -25.77 -13.67
C ARG A 261 21.00 -27.25 -13.66
N GLY A 262 21.82 -28.12 -13.04
CA GLY A 262 21.54 -29.55 -12.95
C GLY A 262 20.32 -29.93 -12.10
N LEU A 263 19.90 -29.08 -11.16
CA LEU A 263 18.74 -29.33 -10.30
C LEU A 263 17.42 -28.79 -10.88
N LYS A 264 17.48 -27.93 -11.91
CA LYS A 264 16.28 -27.31 -12.50
C LYS A 264 15.28 -28.32 -13.07
N PRO A 265 15.67 -29.40 -13.79
CA PRO A 265 14.70 -30.38 -14.29
C PRO A 265 13.94 -31.10 -13.17
N VAL A 266 14.62 -31.47 -12.10
CA VAL A 266 14.00 -32.10 -10.93
C VAL A 266 13.06 -31.12 -10.23
N ALA A 267 13.52 -29.89 -9.99
CA ALA A 267 12.70 -28.86 -9.35
C ALA A 267 11.47 -28.48 -10.19
N TYR A 268 11.58 -28.48 -11.51
CA TYR A 268 10.46 -28.30 -12.43
C TYR A 268 9.45 -29.46 -12.32
N GLY A 269 9.92 -30.71 -12.28
CA GLY A 269 9.07 -31.88 -12.05
C GLY A 269 8.34 -31.83 -10.71
N VAL A 270 9.01 -31.39 -9.64
CA VAL A 270 8.39 -31.17 -8.33
C VAL A 270 7.35 -30.05 -8.38
N ALA A 271 7.63 -28.95 -9.09
CA ALA A 271 6.67 -27.86 -9.26
C ALA A 271 5.36 -28.34 -9.92
N MET A 272 5.44 -29.26 -10.89
CA MET A 272 4.24 -29.84 -11.54
C MET A 272 3.37 -30.67 -10.58
N LEU A 273 3.96 -31.32 -9.57
CA LEU A 273 3.22 -32.11 -8.55
C LEU A 273 2.35 -31.23 -7.66
N VAL A 274 2.76 -30.00 -7.43
CA VAL A 274 2.04 -29.05 -6.59
C VAL A 274 0.80 -28.51 -7.30
N LEU A 275 0.83 -28.46 -8.64
CA LEU A 275 -0.28 -27.94 -9.44
C LEU A 275 -1.44 -28.94 -9.52
N GLU A 276 -2.66 -28.43 -9.39
CA GLU A 276 -3.87 -29.21 -9.62
C GLU A 276 -4.03 -29.59 -11.11
N PRO A 277 -4.66 -30.73 -11.45
CA PRO A 277 -4.82 -31.16 -12.84
C PRO A 277 -5.44 -30.10 -13.74
N ARG A 278 -6.51 -29.42 -13.29
CA ARG A 278 -7.18 -28.35 -14.04
C ARG A 278 -6.22 -27.21 -14.38
N LEU A 279 -5.41 -26.78 -13.41
CA LEU A 279 -4.42 -25.72 -13.59
C LEU A 279 -3.33 -26.13 -14.59
N ARG A 280 -2.83 -27.37 -14.52
CA ARG A 280 -1.86 -27.90 -15.49
C ARG A 280 -2.42 -27.89 -16.91
N THR A 281 -3.64 -28.39 -17.09
CA THR A 281 -4.33 -28.37 -18.38
C THR A 281 -4.51 -26.95 -18.91
N ALA A 282 -4.94 -26.01 -18.05
CA ALA A 282 -5.12 -24.61 -18.42
C ALA A 282 -3.80 -23.91 -18.82
N MET A 283 -2.68 -24.32 -18.23
CA MET A 283 -1.33 -23.82 -18.53
C MET A 283 -0.61 -24.62 -19.63
N LYS A 284 -1.25 -25.66 -20.20
CA LYS A 284 -0.65 -26.57 -21.19
C LYS A 284 0.66 -27.20 -20.70
N LEU A 285 0.70 -27.56 -19.42
CA LEU A 285 1.84 -28.20 -18.77
C LEU A 285 1.69 -29.73 -18.79
N PRO A 286 2.80 -30.49 -18.88
CA PRO A 286 2.73 -31.94 -18.85
C PRO A 286 2.35 -32.45 -17.45
N ASP A 287 1.76 -33.64 -17.40
CA ASP A 287 1.56 -34.33 -16.13
C ASP A 287 2.89 -34.84 -15.56
N PRO A 288 3.11 -34.75 -14.25
CA PRO A 288 4.32 -35.25 -13.62
C PRO A 288 4.35 -36.80 -13.64
N PRO A 289 5.53 -37.43 -13.74
CA PRO A 289 5.66 -38.88 -13.64
C PRO A 289 5.09 -39.43 -12.33
N ALA A 290 4.38 -40.56 -12.38
CA ALA A 290 3.71 -41.15 -11.21
C ALA A 290 4.68 -41.45 -10.04
N VAL A 291 5.92 -41.83 -10.35
CA VAL A 291 6.98 -42.10 -9.35
C VAL A 291 7.26 -40.87 -8.48
N TYR A 292 7.23 -39.66 -9.07
CA TYR A 292 7.47 -38.42 -8.33
C TYR A 292 6.36 -38.16 -7.31
N SER A 293 5.12 -38.53 -7.62
CA SER A 293 3.98 -38.36 -6.71
C SER A 293 4.13 -39.19 -5.44
N HIS A 294 4.58 -40.44 -5.56
CA HIS A 294 4.79 -41.30 -4.39
C HIS A 294 5.92 -40.76 -3.49
N LEU A 295 7.08 -40.42 -4.08
CA LEU A 295 8.21 -39.86 -3.34
C LEU A 295 7.84 -38.53 -2.64
N PHE A 296 7.15 -37.65 -3.35
CA PHE A 296 6.70 -36.37 -2.81
C PHE A 296 5.73 -36.56 -1.64
N ASN A 297 4.72 -37.41 -1.80
CA ASN A 297 3.77 -37.70 -0.73
C ASN A 297 4.46 -38.29 0.49
N THR A 298 5.38 -39.25 0.31
CA THR A 298 6.18 -39.82 1.40
C THR A 298 7.00 -38.73 2.09
N ALA A 299 7.68 -37.85 1.34
CA ALA A 299 8.44 -36.74 1.92
C ALA A 299 7.55 -35.77 2.72
N ILE A 300 6.34 -35.47 2.25
CA ILE A 300 5.37 -34.65 3.00
C ILE A 300 4.92 -35.35 4.28
N HIS A 301 4.64 -36.66 4.27
CA HIS A 301 4.26 -37.41 5.47
C HIS A 301 5.39 -37.40 6.51
N VAL A 302 6.63 -37.63 6.07
CA VAL A 302 7.82 -37.55 6.93
C VAL A 302 7.98 -36.14 7.51
N ARG A 303 7.82 -35.10 6.67
CA ARG A 303 7.87 -33.70 7.13
C ARG A 303 6.79 -33.40 8.17
N LYS A 304 5.53 -33.80 7.95
CA LYS A 304 4.43 -33.59 8.89
C LYS A 304 4.71 -34.28 10.22
N TRP A 305 5.18 -35.52 10.17
CA TRP A 305 5.58 -36.26 11.36
C TRP A 305 6.73 -35.57 12.10
N ALA A 306 7.77 -35.13 11.39
CA ALA A 306 8.91 -34.44 11.97
C ALA A 306 8.48 -33.12 12.63
N LEU A 307 7.72 -32.27 11.93
CA LEU A 307 7.19 -31.03 12.50
C LEU A 307 6.36 -31.25 13.76
N ARG A 308 5.51 -32.28 13.76
CA ARG A 308 4.64 -32.60 14.90
C ARG A 308 5.42 -33.07 16.12
N ASN A 309 6.54 -33.77 15.92
CA ASN A 309 7.19 -34.54 16.99
C ASN A 309 8.62 -34.09 17.35
N LEU A 310 9.30 -33.34 16.47
CA LEU A 310 10.72 -33.01 16.61
C LEU A 310 11.01 -31.50 16.66
N PHE A 311 10.05 -30.63 16.36
CA PHE A 311 10.29 -29.18 16.33
C PHE A 311 9.40 -28.46 17.34
N LEU A 312 10.02 -27.71 18.24
CA LEU A 312 9.34 -26.83 19.19
C LEU A 312 8.51 -25.74 18.49
N PRO A 313 7.44 -25.23 19.12
CA PRO A 313 6.72 -24.07 18.59
C PRO A 313 7.65 -22.85 18.51
N ARG A 314 7.42 -21.98 17.53
CA ARG A 314 8.26 -20.80 17.31
C ARG A 314 7.96 -19.72 18.36
N PRO A 315 8.93 -19.35 19.21
CA PRO A 315 8.72 -18.27 20.17
C PRO A 315 8.60 -16.91 19.46
N TYR A 316 7.96 -15.94 20.12
CA TYR A 316 7.69 -14.62 19.55
C TYR A 316 8.95 -13.88 19.08
N CYS A 317 10.08 -14.06 19.77
CA CYS A 317 11.37 -13.47 19.38
C CYS A 317 11.93 -14.01 18.06
N LEU A 318 11.53 -15.22 17.65
CA LEU A 318 11.94 -15.88 16.40
C LEU A 318 10.89 -15.79 15.29
N ARG A 319 9.80 -15.02 15.49
CA ARG A 319 8.75 -14.81 14.49
C ARG A 319 9.34 -14.29 13.17
N VAL A 320 8.74 -14.68 12.05
CA VAL A 320 9.12 -14.13 10.74
C VAL A 320 8.74 -12.66 10.69
N LYS A 321 9.70 -11.82 10.29
CA LYS A 321 9.48 -10.42 9.93
C LYS A 321 9.64 -10.29 8.42
N TRP A 322 8.64 -9.71 7.77
CA TRP A 322 8.64 -9.53 6.31
C TRP A 322 9.42 -8.29 5.88
N PHE A 323 9.38 -7.25 6.71
CA PHE A 323 10.07 -6.00 6.47
C PHE A 323 10.67 -5.42 7.75
N THR A 324 11.56 -4.45 7.59
CA THR A 324 12.05 -3.63 8.69
C THR A 324 11.04 -2.57 9.10
N GLU A 325 11.21 -2.02 10.31
CA GLU A 325 10.61 -0.74 10.70
C GLU A 325 10.91 0.34 9.65
N MET A 326 9.99 1.30 9.52
CA MET A 326 10.17 2.44 8.63
C MET A 326 11.25 3.36 9.21
N ASN A 327 12.23 3.75 8.41
CA ASN A 327 13.20 4.74 8.85
C ASN A 327 12.52 6.11 8.96
N GLY A 328 12.47 6.69 10.17
CA GLY A 328 11.79 7.97 10.42
C GLY A 328 12.34 9.18 9.65
N HIS A 329 13.60 9.12 9.18
CA HIS A 329 14.19 10.20 8.38
C HIS A 329 13.94 10.02 6.89
N SER A 330 14.18 8.81 6.35
CA SER A 330 14.06 8.57 4.91
C SER A 330 12.65 8.14 4.48
N GLY A 331 11.82 7.69 5.42
CA GLY A 331 10.51 7.09 5.15
C GLY A 331 10.60 5.78 4.37
N ARG A 332 11.74 5.08 4.40
CA ARG A 332 11.97 3.81 3.68
C ARG A 332 11.99 2.61 4.60
N ALA A 333 11.42 1.50 4.13
CA ALA A 333 11.53 0.18 4.74
C ALA A 333 12.29 -0.78 3.81
N HIS A 334 12.84 -1.85 4.36
CA HIS A 334 13.50 -2.90 3.57
C HIS A 334 12.72 -4.19 3.69
N PHE A 335 12.67 -4.95 2.60
CA PHE A 335 12.11 -6.29 2.61
C PHE A 335 13.15 -7.29 3.14
N CYS A 336 12.71 -8.36 3.77
CA CYS A 336 13.61 -9.30 4.47
C CYS A 336 13.94 -10.56 3.67
N SER A 337 13.29 -10.80 2.53
CA SER A 337 13.50 -12.00 1.70
C SER A 337 13.34 -11.69 0.22
N TYR A 338 14.01 -12.44 -0.65
CA TYR A 338 13.87 -12.31 -2.10
C TYR A 338 14.01 -13.68 -2.78
N THR A 339 13.35 -13.84 -3.92
CA THR A 339 13.32 -15.10 -4.68
C THR A 339 14.41 -15.16 -5.76
N ALA A 340 14.45 -14.16 -6.66
CA ALA A 340 15.41 -14.10 -7.77
C ALA A 340 16.41 -12.96 -7.58
N HIS A 341 15.98 -11.73 -7.85
CA HIS A 341 16.80 -10.52 -7.71
C HIS A 341 16.56 -9.85 -6.34
N PRO A 342 17.58 -9.24 -5.72
CA PRO A 342 17.52 -8.71 -4.36
C PRO A 342 16.86 -7.32 -4.28
N TRP A 343 15.66 -7.18 -4.81
CA TRP A 343 14.87 -5.94 -4.76
C TRP A 343 14.56 -5.54 -3.32
N TYR A 344 14.89 -4.30 -2.95
CA TYR A 344 14.61 -3.68 -1.65
C TYR A 344 15.30 -4.32 -0.44
N ILE A 345 16.34 -5.12 -0.68
CA ILE A 345 17.07 -5.84 0.38
C ILE A 345 18.23 -4.99 0.89
N LYS A 346 18.24 -4.73 2.21
CA LYS A 346 19.33 -4.01 2.87
C LYS A 346 20.66 -4.78 2.71
N PRO A 347 21.72 -4.16 2.17
CA PRO A 347 23.03 -4.80 2.13
C PRO A 347 23.62 -4.87 3.55
N SER A 348 23.71 -6.08 4.11
CA SER A 348 24.44 -6.35 5.35
C SER A 348 25.61 -7.29 5.09
N PHE A 349 26.55 -7.37 6.04
CA PHE A 349 27.66 -8.33 5.95
C PHE A 349 27.14 -9.76 5.76
N SER A 350 26.19 -10.21 6.59
CA SER A 350 25.60 -11.54 6.48
C SER A 350 24.82 -11.77 5.18
N ALA A 351 24.12 -10.76 4.66
CA ALA A 351 23.37 -10.87 3.42
C ALA A 351 24.28 -10.97 2.17
N ARG A 352 25.53 -10.48 2.26
CA ARG A 352 26.49 -10.47 1.14
C ARG A 352 27.57 -11.56 1.24
N TRP A 353 27.87 -12.02 2.45
CA TRP A 353 29.00 -12.92 2.75
C TRP A 353 28.65 -14.11 3.65
N GLY A 354 27.40 -14.23 4.11
CA GLY A 354 26.97 -15.41 4.85
C GLY A 354 26.90 -16.68 3.98
N PRO A 355 26.68 -17.86 4.59
CA PRO A 355 26.69 -19.14 3.87
C PRO A 355 25.76 -19.18 2.65
N LYS A 356 24.53 -18.65 2.81
CA LYS A 356 23.56 -18.54 1.69
C LYS A 356 24.12 -17.68 0.55
N ALA A 357 24.78 -16.56 0.86
CA ALA A 357 25.33 -15.65 -0.14
C ALA A 357 26.52 -16.27 -0.88
N LEU A 358 27.37 -17.02 -0.18
CA LEU A 358 28.48 -17.76 -0.80
C LEU A 358 27.96 -18.85 -1.75
N ILE A 359 26.96 -19.61 -1.34
CA ILE A 359 26.30 -20.62 -2.19
C ILE A 359 25.68 -19.97 -3.43
N LEU A 360 24.93 -18.87 -3.24
CA LEU A 360 24.34 -18.12 -4.36
C LEU A 360 25.42 -17.70 -5.36
N ARG A 361 26.52 -17.09 -4.89
CA ARG A 361 27.65 -16.69 -5.76
C ARG A 361 28.25 -17.87 -6.53
N ALA A 362 28.47 -19.00 -5.85
CA ALA A 362 29.04 -20.20 -6.48
C ALA A 362 28.17 -20.73 -7.64
N PHE A 363 26.86 -20.51 -7.59
CA PHE A 363 25.92 -20.93 -8.63
C PHE A 363 25.41 -19.79 -9.52
N GLY A 364 26.04 -18.61 -9.49
CA GLY A 364 25.69 -17.47 -10.34
C GLY A 364 24.43 -16.70 -9.91
N GLY A 365 23.95 -16.93 -8.69
CA GLY A 365 22.88 -16.16 -8.05
C GLY A 365 23.33 -14.76 -7.63
N MET A 366 22.36 -13.88 -7.41
CA MET A 366 22.62 -12.47 -7.07
C MET A 366 22.58 -12.22 -5.56
N VAL A 367 23.36 -11.24 -5.09
CA VAL A 367 23.36 -10.79 -3.69
C VAL A 367 23.08 -9.29 -3.60
N PRO A 368 22.56 -8.77 -2.46
CA PRO A 368 22.21 -7.36 -2.31
C PRO A 368 23.40 -6.40 -2.48
N GLY A 369 23.11 -5.16 -2.90
CA GLY A 369 24.06 -4.05 -2.94
C GLY A 369 24.19 -3.33 -4.29
N ASN A 370 23.66 -3.88 -5.38
CA ASN A 370 23.58 -3.14 -6.64
C ASN A 370 22.44 -2.11 -6.57
N GLN A 371 22.75 -0.84 -6.87
CA GLN A 371 21.80 0.28 -6.81
C GLN A 371 20.55 0.06 -7.66
N LYS A 372 20.68 -0.69 -8.76
CA LYS A 372 19.58 -1.10 -9.63
C LYS A 372 18.43 -1.79 -8.88
N TYR A 373 18.73 -2.50 -7.79
CA TYR A 373 17.74 -3.26 -7.01
C TYR A 373 17.25 -2.51 -5.75
N CYS A 374 17.43 -1.18 -5.71
CA CYS A 374 16.96 -0.31 -4.63
C CYS A 374 17.41 -0.77 -3.23
N PRO A 375 18.74 -0.89 -2.96
CA PRO A 375 19.27 -1.38 -1.69
C PRO A 375 18.92 -0.48 -0.49
N ASP A 376 18.55 0.78 -0.74
CA ASP A 376 18.09 1.74 0.28
C ASP A 376 16.64 1.51 0.74
N GLY A 377 15.96 0.51 0.16
CA GLY A 377 14.59 0.12 0.50
C GLY A 377 13.54 0.77 -0.38
N TYR A 378 12.28 0.67 0.03
CA TYR A 378 11.11 1.15 -0.70
C TYR A 378 10.28 2.11 0.15
N ARG A 379 9.47 2.93 -0.53
CA ARG A 379 8.25 3.51 0.02
C ARG A 379 7.05 2.85 -0.64
N ILE A 380 5.94 2.70 0.08
CA ILE A 380 4.74 2.07 -0.47
C ILE A 380 4.37 2.71 -1.81
N ARG A 381 4.33 4.04 -1.90
CA ARG A 381 3.98 4.81 -3.11
C ARG A 381 4.93 4.65 -4.31
N GLU A 382 6.09 4.03 -4.13
CA GLU A 382 7.08 3.78 -5.18
C GLU A 382 6.93 2.38 -5.80
N LEU A 383 6.06 1.53 -5.24
CA LEU A 383 5.84 0.17 -5.72
C LEU A 383 4.94 0.18 -6.96
N GLY A 384 5.27 -0.65 -7.95
CA GLY A 384 4.54 -0.80 -9.20
C GLY A 384 5.31 -0.31 -10.43
N PRO A 385 4.60 -0.15 -11.57
CA PRO A 385 5.22 0.25 -12.83
C PRO A 385 5.93 1.59 -12.71
N GLU A 386 7.17 1.67 -13.21
CA GLU A 386 8.03 2.85 -13.12
C GLU A 386 7.38 4.11 -13.72
N GLU A 387 6.64 3.94 -14.82
CA GLU A 387 5.85 4.97 -15.49
C GLU A 387 4.76 5.62 -14.60
N LEU A 388 4.39 4.98 -13.50
CA LEU A 388 3.41 5.48 -12.53
C LEU A 388 4.07 6.07 -11.27
N VAL A 389 5.36 5.80 -11.07
CA VAL A 389 6.11 6.30 -9.91
C VAL A 389 6.40 7.78 -10.11
N GLY A 390 6.14 8.59 -9.09
CA GLY A 390 6.52 10.00 -9.12
C GLY A 390 5.76 10.84 -10.15
N LYS A 391 4.61 10.38 -10.67
CA LYS A 391 3.60 11.30 -11.23
C LYS A 391 3.07 12.16 -10.08
N GLY A 392 3.86 13.15 -9.65
CA GLY A 392 3.72 13.89 -8.40
C GLY A 392 3.00 15.24 -8.48
N ASP A 393 3.70 16.33 -8.19
CA ASP A 393 3.12 17.65 -7.91
C ASP A 393 3.39 18.63 -9.07
N VAL A 394 2.43 19.50 -9.41
CA VAL A 394 2.65 20.60 -10.36
C VAL A 394 2.70 21.92 -9.64
N ILE A 395 3.73 22.72 -9.90
CA ILE A 395 3.88 24.06 -9.36
C ILE A 395 3.81 25.08 -10.50
N ASN A 396 2.86 26.01 -10.37
CA ASN A 396 2.74 27.14 -11.27
C ASN A 396 3.74 28.26 -10.90
N TYR A 397 4.34 28.87 -11.92
CA TYR A 397 5.02 30.16 -11.80
C TYR A 397 4.62 31.08 -12.97
N SER A 398 4.75 32.40 -12.79
CA SER A 398 4.42 33.37 -13.86
C SER A 398 5.67 34.03 -14.45
N THR A 399 6.38 34.84 -13.65
CA THR A 399 7.50 35.68 -14.14
C THR A 399 8.87 35.32 -13.55
N ASN A 400 8.94 34.73 -12.36
CA ASN A 400 10.21 34.45 -11.67
C ASN A 400 10.58 32.96 -11.76
N SER A 401 11.23 32.56 -12.87
CA SER A 401 11.68 31.18 -13.08
C SER A 401 12.76 30.77 -12.09
N SER A 402 13.71 31.66 -11.78
CA SER A 402 14.81 31.38 -10.84
C SER A 402 14.28 30.96 -9.47
N ARG A 403 13.31 31.68 -8.91
CA ARG A 403 12.67 31.30 -7.64
C ARG A 403 11.95 29.95 -7.72
N ALA A 404 11.31 29.66 -8.85
CA ALA A 404 10.65 28.37 -9.06
C ALA A 404 11.67 27.21 -9.12
N GLU A 405 12.83 27.42 -9.73
CA GLU A 405 13.93 26.45 -9.79
C GLU A 405 14.61 26.23 -8.43
N THR A 406 14.78 27.30 -7.63
CA THR A 406 15.24 27.18 -6.24
C THR A 406 14.27 26.34 -5.42
N LEU A 407 12.96 26.64 -5.49
CA LEU A 407 11.93 25.86 -4.80
C LEU A 407 11.91 24.41 -5.27
N LEU A 408 12.08 24.15 -6.57
CA LEU A 408 12.17 22.80 -7.10
C LEU A 408 13.36 22.04 -6.49
N SER A 409 14.50 22.70 -6.33
CA SER A 409 15.70 22.12 -5.71
C SER A 409 15.47 21.79 -4.23
N GLU A 410 14.85 22.71 -3.49
CA GLU A 410 14.47 22.50 -2.08
C GLU A 410 13.50 21.33 -1.94
N LEU A 411 12.44 21.28 -2.75
CA LEU A 411 11.43 20.22 -2.67
C LEU A 411 11.98 18.84 -3.10
N ASN A 412 12.94 18.82 -4.02
CA ASN A 412 13.65 17.58 -4.40
C ASN A 412 14.59 17.09 -3.29
N SER A 413 15.04 17.96 -2.38
CA SER A 413 15.79 17.54 -1.19
C SER A 413 14.91 16.83 -0.15
N ILE A 414 13.60 17.08 -0.17
CA ILE A 414 12.64 16.42 0.72
C ILE A 414 12.45 14.98 0.23
N PRO A 415 12.68 13.97 1.09
CA PRO A 415 12.53 12.57 0.70
C PRO A 415 11.10 12.27 0.21
N GLY A 416 10.95 11.95 -1.09
CA GLY A 416 9.65 11.62 -1.70
C GLY A 416 9.77 10.66 -2.88
N PRO A 417 8.65 10.11 -3.39
CA PRO A 417 8.68 9.15 -4.49
C PRO A 417 9.19 9.84 -5.75
N SER A 418 10.39 9.47 -6.20
CA SER A 418 10.97 9.91 -7.46
C SER A 418 11.48 8.70 -8.23
N SER A 419 11.29 8.72 -9.55
CA SER A 419 11.95 7.79 -10.46
C SER A 419 13.10 8.53 -11.16
N ALA A 420 14.17 7.80 -11.53
CA ALA A 420 15.24 8.35 -12.36
C ALA A 420 14.72 8.84 -13.73
N SER A 421 13.57 8.31 -14.18
CA SER A 421 12.96 8.57 -15.48
C SER A 421 11.81 9.60 -15.47
N THR A 422 11.30 10.01 -14.30
CA THR A 422 10.18 10.97 -14.22
C THR A 422 10.32 11.86 -12.98
N PRO A 423 10.46 13.18 -13.14
CA PRO A 423 10.61 14.08 -12.00
C PRO A 423 9.31 14.11 -11.19
N ARG A 424 9.45 14.07 -9.86
CA ARG A 424 8.33 14.13 -8.92
C ARG A 424 7.54 15.43 -9.07
N ILE A 425 8.22 16.53 -9.39
CA ILE A 425 7.63 17.87 -9.39
C ILE A 425 7.85 18.49 -10.76
N HIS A 426 6.78 19.03 -11.35
CA HIS A 426 6.82 19.72 -12.63
C HIS A 426 6.54 21.21 -12.43
N LEU A 427 7.43 22.06 -12.96
CA LEU A 427 7.18 23.50 -13.04
C LEU A 427 6.44 23.80 -14.35
N ILE A 428 5.31 24.50 -14.27
CA ILE A 428 4.57 24.96 -15.45
C ILE A 428 4.39 26.47 -15.37
N ARG A 429 4.78 27.17 -16.44
CA ARG A 429 4.59 28.61 -16.54
C ARG A 429 3.15 28.91 -16.89
N GLY A 430 2.50 29.76 -16.12
CA GLY A 430 1.13 30.22 -16.38
C GLY A 430 0.87 31.57 -15.71
N ASP A 431 0.38 32.52 -16.49
CA ASP A 431 -0.07 33.80 -15.96
C ASP A 431 -1.51 33.69 -15.50
N MET A 432 -1.70 33.70 -14.19
CA MET A 432 -2.99 33.53 -13.56
C MET A 432 -3.94 34.72 -13.80
N SER A 433 -3.44 35.86 -14.30
CA SER A 433 -4.27 37.00 -14.72
C SER A 433 -4.93 36.82 -16.10
N ASN A 434 -4.54 35.79 -16.85
CA ASN A 434 -4.99 35.53 -18.22
C ASN A 434 -5.76 34.20 -18.32
N LYS A 435 -7.06 34.25 -18.67
CA LYS A 435 -7.92 33.06 -18.75
C LYS A 435 -7.40 31.96 -19.69
N PRO A 436 -6.99 32.24 -20.94
CA PRO A 436 -6.35 31.24 -21.80
C PRO A 436 -5.12 30.59 -21.18
N SER A 437 -4.26 31.37 -20.50
CA SER A 437 -3.07 30.84 -19.82
C SER A 437 -3.43 29.88 -18.69
N VAL A 438 -4.47 30.18 -17.90
CA VAL A 438 -5.00 29.28 -16.86
C VAL A 438 -5.52 27.97 -17.45
N GLN A 439 -6.21 28.02 -18.60
CA GLN A 439 -6.69 26.82 -19.29
C GLN A 439 -5.54 25.97 -19.83
N ALA A 440 -4.51 26.60 -20.40
CA ALA A 440 -3.32 25.93 -20.88
C ALA A 440 -2.56 25.24 -19.74
N LEU A 441 -2.39 25.92 -18.59
CA LEU A 441 -1.76 25.37 -17.38
C LEU A 441 -2.44 24.07 -16.93
N VAL A 442 -3.77 24.05 -16.84
CA VAL A 442 -4.51 22.84 -16.45
C VAL A 442 -4.39 21.74 -17.50
N SER A 443 -4.47 22.10 -18.79
CA SER A 443 -4.34 21.12 -19.88
C SER A 443 -2.97 20.46 -19.89
N GLU A 444 -1.89 21.23 -19.73
CA GLU A 444 -0.53 20.71 -19.64
C GLU A 444 -0.33 19.85 -18.39
N THR A 445 -0.90 20.26 -17.25
CA THR A 445 -0.92 19.47 -16.01
C THR A 445 -1.55 18.10 -16.27
N ILE A 446 -2.75 18.05 -16.83
CA ILE A 446 -3.46 16.79 -17.10
C ILE A 446 -2.65 15.92 -18.08
N ASN A 447 -2.02 16.51 -19.10
CA ASN A 447 -1.20 15.76 -20.06
C ASN A 447 0.03 15.12 -19.41
N LYS A 448 0.71 15.81 -18.49
CA LYS A 448 1.88 15.26 -17.78
C LYS A 448 1.47 14.22 -16.73
N MET A 449 0.44 14.53 -15.94
CA MET A 449 0.08 13.78 -14.75
C MET A 449 -0.90 12.63 -15.03
N GLY A 450 -1.74 12.76 -16.07
CA GLY A 450 -2.82 11.84 -16.42
C GLY A 450 -4.02 11.88 -15.46
N ARG A 451 -3.93 12.66 -14.38
CA ARG A 451 -4.91 12.76 -13.31
C ARG A 451 -4.73 14.08 -12.55
N LEU A 452 -5.81 14.58 -11.94
CA LEU A 452 -5.79 15.73 -11.02
C LEU A 452 -6.73 15.46 -9.85
N ASP A 453 -6.20 15.33 -8.64
CA ASP A 453 -6.97 15.01 -7.42
C ASP A 453 -7.17 16.24 -6.52
N VAL A 454 -6.19 17.15 -6.48
CA VAL A 454 -6.18 18.32 -5.60
C VAL A 454 -5.74 19.55 -6.40
N VAL A 455 -6.45 20.67 -6.25
CA VAL A 455 -6.02 21.99 -6.73
C VAL A 455 -5.93 22.95 -5.55
N ILE A 456 -4.75 23.52 -5.34
CA ILE A 456 -4.52 24.59 -4.37
C ILE A 456 -4.41 25.93 -5.12
N SER A 457 -5.47 26.72 -5.07
CA SER A 457 -5.57 27.99 -5.76
C SER A 457 -5.15 29.15 -4.84
N ASN A 458 -3.84 29.44 -4.85
CA ASN A 458 -3.21 30.39 -3.94
C ASN A 458 -2.89 31.77 -4.55
N ALA A 459 -2.97 31.91 -5.88
CA ALA A 459 -2.65 33.17 -6.55
C ALA A 459 -3.51 34.34 -6.02
N GLY A 460 -2.91 35.52 -5.89
CA GLY A 460 -3.62 36.71 -5.42
C GLY A 460 -2.75 37.97 -5.54
N TRP A 461 -3.39 39.13 -5.45
CA TRP A 461 -2.72 40.42 -5.58
C TRP A 461 -3.38 41.48 -4.69
N THR A 462 -2.59 42.46 -4.26
CA THR A 462 -3.04 43.66 -3.55
C THR A 462 -2.05 44.80 -3.75
N ARG A 463 -2.53 46.05 -3.62
CA ARG A 463 -1.71 47.22 -3.28
C ARG A 463 -1.86 47.54 -1.80
N MET A 464 -0.81 48.06 -1.17
CA MET A 464 -0.86 48.52 0.23
C MET A 464 -1.33 49.97 0.27
N THR A 465 -2.33 50.23 1.09
CA THR A 465 -2.94 51.56 1.28
C THR A 465 -3.25 51.77 2.76
N THR A 466 -3.54 53.00 3.16
CA THR A 466 -4.15 53.27 4.46
C THR A 466 -5.63 52.88 4.39
N PHE A 467 -6.01 51.79 5.06
CA PHE A 467 -7.36 51.20 4.97
C PHE A 467 -8.51 52.18 5.26
N THR A 468 -8.27 53.19 6.11
CA THR A 468 -9.25 54.21 6.52
C THR A 468 -9.22 55.49 5.68
N ASP A 469 -8.33 55.58 4.68
CA ASP A 469 -8.20 56.74 3.79
C ASP A 469 -8.90 56.45 2.47
N ILE A 470 -10.06 57.09 2.25
CA ILE A 470 -10.93 56.84 1.09
C ILE A 470 -10.27 57.24 -0.24
N GLU A 471 -9.43 58.27 -0.25
CA GLU A 471 -8.77 58.76 -1.46
C GLU A 471 -7.81 57.71 -2.04
N GLN A 472 -7.25 56.85 -1.18
CA GLN A 472 -6.38 55.74 -1.62
C GLN A 472 -7.16 54.51 -2.11
N GLN A 473 -8.50 54.48 -1.97
CA GLN A 473 -9.31 53.31 -2.31
C GLN A 473 -10.06 53.42 -3.64
N ILE A 474 -10.01 54.57 -4.31
CA ILE A 474 -10.79 54.87 -5.52
C ILE A 474 -10.03 54.67 -6.84
N ASP A 475 -8.94 53.89 -6.81
CA ASP A 475 -8.16 53.57 -8.02
C ASP A 475 -8.78 52.36 -8.75
N ASP A 476 -9.43 52.60 -9.89
CA ASP A 476 -10.10 51.55 -10.68
C ASP A 476 -9.14 50.43 -11.09
N SER A 477 -7.87 50.73 -11.33
CA SER A 477 -6.88 49.73 -11.74
C SER A 477 -6.57 48.74 -10.62
N ASP A 478 -6.61 49.18 -9.37
CA ASP A 478 -6.51 48.31 -8.20
C ASP A 478 -7.72 47.39 -8.08
N TRP A 479 -8.92 47.92 -8.28
CA TRP A 479 -10.17 47.16 -8.23
C TRP A 479 -10.21 46.09 -9.31
N ASP A 480 -9.95 46.46 -10.56
CA ASP A 480 -9.96 45.54 -11.69
C ASP A 480 -8.92 44.42 -11.53
N LYS A 481 -7.72 44.78 -11.06
CA LYS A 481 -6.65 43.82 -10.83
C LYS A 481 -6.95 42.91 -9.64
N CYS A 482 -7.49 43.44 -8.55
CA CYS A 482 -7.92 42.64 -7.41
C CYS A 482 -9.05 41.68 -7.80
N PHE A 483 -10.07 42.12 -8.55
CA PHE A 483 -11.14 41.25 -9.01
C PHE A 483 -10.64 40.17 -9.97
N THR A 484 -9.73 40.54 -10.86
CA THR A 484 -9.10 39.58 -11.77
C THR A 484 -8.36 38.52 -10.97
N MET A 485 -7.39 38.91 -10.13
CA MET A 485 -6.48 38.00 -9.43
C MET A 485 -7.12 37.23 -8.27
N ASN A 486 -7.97 37.88 -7.47
CA ASN A 486 -8.50 37.31 -6.23
C ASN A 486 -9.89 36.67 -6.41
N VAL A 487 -10.53 36.80 -7.57
CA VAL A 487 -11.86 36.21 -7.82
C VAL A 487 -11.90 35.48 -9.16
N LYS A 488 -11.73 36.19 -10.28
CA LYS A 488 -11.90 35.60 -11.63
C LYS A 488 -10.90 34.48 -11.90
N THR A 489 -9.64 34.65 -11.51
CA THR A 489 -8.59 33.63 -11.61
C THR A 489 -9.00 32.31 -10.96
N HIS A 490 -9.55 32.34 -9.74
CA HIS A 490 -9.97 31.12 -9.05
C HIS A 490 -11.15 30.45 -9.76
N LEU A 491 -12.12 31.24 -10.25
CA LEU A 491 -13.22 30.74 -11.07
C LEU A 491 -12.71 30.09 -12.37
N TRP A 492 -11.78 30.73 -13.09
CA TRP A 492 -11.22 30.19 -14.32
C TRP A 492 -10.47 28.88 -14.09
N LEU A 493 -9.67 28.81 -13.02
CA LEU A 493 -8.93 27.62 -12.67
C LEU A 493 -9.86 26.48 -12.24
N ALA A 494 -10.87 26.77 -11.42
CA ALA A 494 -11.90 25.83 -11.03
C ALA A 494 -12.65 25.27 -12.25
N TYR A 495 -13.06 26.14 -13.17
CA TYR A 495 -13.75 25.75 -14.40
C TYR A 495 -12.88 24.88 -15.32
N ALA A 496 -11.59 25.22 -15.47
CA ALA A 496 -10.65 24.46 -16.27
C ALA A 496 -10.36 23.07 -15.68
N ALA A 497 -10.32 22.96 -14.34
CA ALA A 497 -10.02 21.70 -13.64
C ALA A 497 -11.24 20.79 -13.37
N LYS A 498 -12.47 21.29 -13.58
CA LYS A 498 -13.71 20.64 -13.12
C LYS A 498 -13.86 19.17 -13.55
N ASP A 499 -13.53 18.85 -14.80
CA ASP A 499 -13.75 17.51 -15.35
C ASP A 499 -12.74 16.51 -14.78
N ALA A 500 -11.49 16.93 -14.64
CA ALA A 500 -10.43 16.13 -14.05
C ALA A 500 -10.67 15.89 -12.56
N LEU A 501 -11.08 16.92 -11.81
CA LEU A 501 -11.47 16.79 -10.40
C LEU A 501 -12.73 15.93 -10.22
N SER A 502 -13.72 16.06 -11.11
CA SER A 502 -14.96 15.26 -11.08
C SER A 502 -14.67 13.77 -11.32
N ALA A 503 -13.68 13.44 -12.15
CA ALA A 503 -13.26 12.05 -12.42
C ALA A 503 -12.54 11.37 -11.24
N THR A 504 -12.07 12.16 -10.27
CA THR A 504 -11.32 11.70 -9.09
C THR A 504 -12.06 11.88 -7.78
N GLU A 505 -13.25 12.48 -7.79
CA GLU A 505 -13.92 13.00 -6.60
C GLU A 505 -13.01 13.96 -5.79
N GLY A 506 -12.26 14.77 -6.54
CA GLY A 506 -11.20 15.62 -6.04
C GLY A 506 -11.66 16.86 -5.28
N VAL A 507 -10.70 17.73 -4.98
CA VAL A 507 -10.94 18.92 -4.16
C VAL A 507 -10.25 20.16 -4.72
N PHE A 508 -10.98 21.27 -4.72
CA PHE A 508 -10.47 22.60 -5.00
C PHE A 508 -10.40 23.39 -3.69
N ILE A 509 -9.21 23.85 -3.34
CA ILE A 509 -8.97 24.64 -2.12
C ILE A 509 -8.38 25.97 -2.53
N SER A 510 -9.00 27.08 -2.16
CA SER A 510 -8.45 28.41 -2.43
C SER A 510 -7.93 29.11 -1.18
N THR A 511 -6.94 29.98 -1.35
CA THR A 511 -6.43 30.83 -0.26
C THR A 511 -7.14 32.18 -0.27
N ALA A 512 -8.08 32.36 0.65
CA ALA A 512 -8.76 33.63 0.91
C ALA A 512 -7.94 34.46 1.94
N SER A 513 -8.60 35.15 2.87
CA SER A 513 -7.93 35.96 3.90
C SER A 513 -8.92 36.32 5.01
N VAL A 514 -8.42 36.52 6.23
CA VAL A 514 -9.21 37.14 7.31
C VAL A 514 -9.76 38.53 6.92
N ALA A 515 -9.12 39.22 5.96
CA ALA A 515 -9.60 40.47 5.38
C ALA A 515 -10.96 40.33 4.65
N GLY A 516 -11.30 39.12 4.20
CA GLY A 516 -12.62 38.82 3.64
C GLY A 516 -13.67 38.43 4.68
N VAL A 517 -13.25 38.25 5.95
CA VAL A 517 -14.13 37.87 7.07
C VAL A 517 -14.48 39.08 7.93
N LYS A 518 -13.53 40.01 8.12
CA LYS A 518 -13.75 41.26 8.82
C LYS A 518 -13.13 42.44 8.05
N PRO A 519 -13.67 43.67 8.16
CA PRO A 519 -13.10 44.86 7.54
C PRO A 519 -11.67 45.12 8.04
N SER A 520 -10.69 44.72 7.25
CA SER A 520 -9.26 44.88 7.53
C SER A 520 -8.45 44.49 6.29
N GLY A 521 -7.13 44.62 6.36
CA GLY A 521 -6.21 44.13 5.34
C GLY A 521 -5.36 45.23 4.72
N SER A 522 -4.82 44.96 3.54
CA SER A 522 -3.91 45.83 2.80
C SER A 522 -4.61 46.98 2.06
N SER A 523 -5.85 46.78 1.62
CA SER A 523 -6.70 47.78 0.97
C SER A 523 -8.17 47.34 0.96
N VAL A 524 -9.09 48.27 0.71
CA VAL A 524 -10.52 47.99 0.55
C VAL A 524 -10.81 47.08 -0.65
N PRO A 525 -10.24 47.31 -1.86
CA PRO A 525 -10.39 46.39 -2.99
C PRO A 525 -9.97 44.95 -2.65
N TYR A 526 -8.88 44.79 -1.91
CA TYR A 526 -8.42 43.47 -1.47
C TYR A 526 -9.40 42.80 -0.51
N ALA A 527 -9.85 43.52 0.53
CA ALA A 527 -10.79 42.99 1.51
C ALA A 527 -12.11 42.54 0.87
N VAL A 528 -12.68 43.40 0.02
CA VAL A 528 -13.93 43.13 -0.72
C VAL A 528 -13.76 41.93 -1.65
N THR A 529 -12.65 41.86 -2.40
CA THR A 529 -12.43 40.74 -3.32
C THR A 529 -12.15 39.42 -2.59
N LYS A 530 -11.54 39.44 -1.40
CA LYS A 530 -11.41 38.25 -0.55
C LYS A 530 -12.74 37.80 0.05
N ALA A 531 -13.64 38.71 0.39
CA ALA A 531 -15.02 38.36 0.76
C ALA A 531 -15.77 37.74 -0.43
N ALA A 532 -15.64 38.32 -1.63
CA ALA A 532 -16.20 37.77 -2.86
C ALA A 532 -15.63 36.37 -3.17
N GLN A 533 -14.33 36.14 -2.94
CA GLN A 533 -13.71 34.82 -3.08
C GLN A 533 -14.31 33.78 -2.12
N ILE A 534 -14.56 34.14 -0.86
CA ILE A 534 -15.21 33.26 0.12
C ILE A 534 -16.62 32.88 -0.37
N HIS A 535 -17.37 33.83 -0.91
CA HIS A 535 -18.70 33.56 -1.45
C HIS A 535 -18.66 32.74 -2.75
N LEU A 536 -17.66 32.99 -3.61
CA LEU A 536 -17.38 32.20 -4.81
C LEU A 536 -17.16 30.71 -4.45
N VAL A 537 -16.38 30.43 -3.41
CA VAL A 537 -16.12 29.07 -2.92
C VAL A 537 -17.42 28.37 -2.52
N LYS A 538 -18.31 29.05 -1.79
CA LYS A 538 -19.63 28.51 -1.44
C LYS A 538 -20.47 28.21 -2.68
N SER A 539 -20.45 29.12 -3.65
CA SER A 539 -21.18 28.95 -4.91
C SER A 539 -20.65 27.77 -5.71
N LEU A 540 -19.32 27.67 -5.87
CA LEU A 540 -18.68 26.56 -6.57
C LEU A 540 -18.87 25.21 -5.87
N ALA A 541 -18.95 25.19 -4.53
CA ALA A 541 -19.27 23.99 -3.78
C ALA A 541 -20.65 23.42 -4.13
N VAL A 542 -21.63 24.30 -4.39
CA VAL A 542 -22.96 23.89 -4.88
C VAL A 542 -22.89 23.46 -6.34
N VAL A 543 -22.22 24.24 -7.19
CA VAL A 543 -22.16 24.01 -8.65
C VAL A 543 -21.42 22.72 -9.00
N PHE A 544 -20.38 22.33 -8.24
CA PHE A 544 -19.61 21.13 -8.53
C PHE A 544 -20.01 19.89 -7.71
N ALA A 545 -21.01 20.02 -6.82
CA ALA A 545 -21.58 18.88 -6.13
C ALA A 545 -22.27 17.91 -7.12
N PRO A 546 -22.34 16.60 -6.80
CA PRO A 546 -21.80 15.95 -5.61
C PRO A 546 -20.32 15.52 -5.76
N ARG A 547 -19.69 15.81 -6.90
CA ARG A 547 -18.42 15.15 -7.28
C ARG A 547 -17.17 15.90 -6.82
N VAL A 548 -17.18 17.23 -6.76
CA VAL A 548 -15.99 17.99 -6.37
C VAL A 548 -16.27 18.77 -5.10
N ARG A 549 -15.35 18.66 -4.15
CA ARG A 549 -15.37 19.44 -2.90
C ARG A 549 -14.68 20.78 -3.13
N VAL A 550 -15.24 21.86 -2.63
CA VAL A 550 -14.69 23.21 -2.83
C VAL A 550 -14.63 23.93 -1.49
N ASN A 551 -13.44 24.31 -1.03
CA ASN A 551 -13.24 24.96 0.26
C ASN A 551 -12.24 26.13 0.14
N CYS A 552 -12.12 26.92 1.20
CA CYS A 552 -11.04 27.87 1.35
C CYS A 552 -10.48 27.94 2.76
N VAL A 553 -9.26 28.45 2.83
CA VAL A 553 -8.60 28.86 4.07
C VAL A 553 -8.47 30.38 4.08
N SER A 554 -8.64 31.01 5.24
CA SER A 554 -8.50 32.45 5.46
C SER A 554 -7.45 32.70 6.54
N PRO A 555 -6.15 32.76 6.18
CA PRO A 555 -5.11 33.06 7.13
C PRO A 555 -5.19 34.50 7.68
N GLY A 556 -4.72 34.68 8.91
CA GLY A 556 -4.37 35.97 9.47
C GLY A 556 -3.04 36.50 8.92
N MET A 557 -2.38 37.37 9.69
CA MET A 557 -1.06 37.85 9.31
C MET A 557 -0.02 36.72 9.40
N LEU A 558 0.59 36.37 8.27
CA LEU A 558 1.68 35.39 8.18
C LEU A 558 3.02 36.11 7.99
N LEU A 559 4.06 35.67 8.71
CA LEU A 559 5.41 36.23 8.61
C LEU A 559 6.20 35.65 7.42
N THR A 560 5.65 35.78 6.22
CA THR A 560 6.36 35.50 4.96
C THR A 560 7.20 36.71 4.53
N GLU A 561 7.92 36.63 3.40
CA GLU A 561 8.59 37.79 2.77
C GLU A 561 7.70 39.04 2.70
N TRP A 562 6.38 38.85 2.59
CA TRP A 562 5.41 39.94 2.60
C TRP A 562 5.12 40.46 4.01
N GLY A 563 4.86 39.58 4.98
CA GLY A 563 4.60 39.96 6.37
C GLY A 563 5.81 40.59 7.08
N LEU A 564 7.02 40.27 6.62
CA LEU A 564 8.26 40.87 7.11
C LEU A 564 8.47 42.33 6.68
N LYS A 565 7.70 42.83 5.69
CA LYS A 565 7.74 44.24 5.28
C LYS A 565 7.06 45.18 6.27
N PHE A 566 6.26 44.64 7.20
CA PHE A 566 5.61 45.46 8.22
C PHE A 566 6.60 45.88 9.32
N PRO A 567 6.52 47.12 9.83
CA PRO A 567 7.27 47.56 11.00
C PRO A 567 7.08 46.63 12.19
N GLU A 568 8.12 46.46 13.01
CA GLU A 568 8.08 45.56 14.17
C GLU A 568 6.94 45.87 15.13
N GLU A 569 6.63 47.15 15.35
CA GLU A 569 5.50 47.59 16.16
C GLU A 569 4.17 47.06 15.64
N LYS A 570 3.93 47.13 14.32
CA LYS A 570 2.71 46.55 13.70
C LYS A 570 2.67 45.04 13.88
N ARG A 571 3.81 44.36 13.82
CA ARG A 571 3.88 42.91 14.05
C ARG A 571 3.58 42.54 15.50
N LYS A 572 4.12 43.28 16.48
CA LYS A 572 3.82 43.11 17.91
C LYS A 572 2.35 43.41 18.21
N ALA A 573 1.79 44.48 17.64
CA ALA A 573 0.38 44.81 17.76
C ALA A 573 -0.51 43.69 17.17
N ALA A 574 -0.14 43.13 16.01
CA ALA A 574 -0.85 42.00 15.43
C ALA A 574 -0.88 40.78 16.36
N VAL A 575 0.25 40.43 16.99
CA VAL A 575 0.31 39.38 18.02
C VAL A 575 -0.60 39.72 19.21
N GLY A 576 -0.55 40.96 19.71
CA GLY A 576 -1.36 41.44 20.82
C GLY A 576 -2.87 41.30 20.58
N ASN A 577 -3.30 41.52 19.33
CA ASN A 577 -4.70 41.41 18.90
C ASN A 577 -5.18 39.96 18.75
N THR A 578 -4.29 38.98 18.67
CA THR A 578 -4.69 37.56 18.70
C THR A 578 -5.11 37.13 20.10
N LYS A 579 -6.03 36.15 20.20
CA LYS A 579 -6.43 35.56 21.48
C LYS A 579 -5.41 34.52 21.96
N LEU A 580 -4.78 33.80 21.02
CA LEU A 580 -3.74 32.81 21.31
C LEU A 580 -2.36 33.42 21.54
N LYS A 581 -2.22 34.76 21.48
CA LYS A 581 -0.97 35.50 21.67
C LYS A 581 0.17 35.02 20.77
N ARG A 582 -0.17 34.55 19.58
CA ARG A 582 0.75 34.14 18.53
C ARG A 582 0.10 34.34 17.16
N LEU A 583 0.92 34.59 16.15
CA LEU A 583 0.49 34.56 14.76
C LEU A 583 0.42 33.12 14.25
N ALA A 584 -0.45 32.88 13.27
CA ALA A 584 -0.43 31.64 12.51
C ALA A 584 0.87 31.56 11.69
N THR A 585 1.40 30.35 11.55
CA THR A 585 2.55 30.08 10.69
C THR A 585 2.10 29.52 9.34
N VAL A 586 3.04 29.40 8.39
CA VAL A 586 2.73 28.78 7.08
C VAL A 586 2.41 27.29 7.23
N GLU A 587 3.02 26.63 8.22
CA GLU A 587 2.75 25.24 8.59
C GLU A 587 1.33 25.07 9.12
N ASP A 588 0.85 25.97 10.00
CA ASP A 588 -0.54 25.95 10.49
C ASP A 588 -1.55 26.00 9.33
N VAL A 589 -1.26 26.79 8.29
CA VAL A 589 -2.10 26.88 7.09
C VAL A 589 -1.98 25.61 6.23
N ALA A 590 -0.77 25.10 6.03
CA ALA A 590 -0.53 23.88 5.26
C ALA A 590 -1.23 22.66 5.87
N ASP A 591 -1.23 22.53 7.20
CA ASP A 591 -1.94 21.48 7.92
C ASP A 591 -3.45 21.52 7.70
N GLN A 592 -4.04 22.73 7.67
CA GLN A 592 -5.47 22.88 7.37
C GLN A 592 -5.79 22.58 5.91
N VAL A 593 -4.93 23.00 4.97
CA VAL A 593 -5.09 22.62 3.55
C VAL A 593 -5.03 21.09 3.40
N ARG A 594 -4.10 20.43 4.10
CA ARG A 594 -4.01 18.95 4.13
C ARG A 594 -5.28 18.31 4.71
N CYS A 595 -5.81 18.84 5.81
CA CYS A 595 -7.06 18.38 6.41
C CYS A 595 -8.23 18.45 5.41
N LEU A 596 -8.40 19.61 4.76
CA LEU A 596 -9.43 19.81 3.72
C LEU A 596 -9.22 18.90 2.51
N ALA A 597 -7.97 18.66 2.12
CA ALA A 597 -7.66 17.78 0.98
C ALA A 597 -8.09 16.33 1.26
N LEU A 598 -7.84 15.84 2.49
CA LEU A 598 -8.12 14.47 2.91
C LEU A 598 -9.58 14.24 3.35
N SER A 599 -10.28 15.27 3.81
CA SER A 599 -11.68 15.16 4.25
C SER A 599 -12.59 14.67 3.11
N ARG A 600 -13.58 13.83 3.39
CA ARG A 600 -14.56 13.38 2.38
C ARG A 600 -15.92 14.08 2.47
N SER A 601 -16.18 14.76 3.58
CA SER A 601 -17.48 15.33 3.91
C SER A 601 -17.49 16.87 4.01
N VAL A 602 -16.33 17.51 3.90
CA VAL A 602 -16.21 18.98 4.04
C VAL A 602 -16.21 19.65 2.65
N THR A 603 -17.21 20.49 2.41
CA THR A 603 -17.33 21.35 1.22
C THR A 603 -18.03 22.67 1.59
N GLY A 604 -17.75 23.73 0.83
CA GLY A 604 -18.30 25.09 1.03
C GLY A 604 -17.76 25.84 2.25
N GLN A 605 -16.73 25.32 2.92
CA GLN A 605 -16.24 25.90 4.17
C GLN A 605 -15.14 26.95 3.95
N ASN A 606 -15.14 27.95 4.82
CA ASN A 606 -14.05 28.89 5.02
C ASN A 606 -13.42 28.65 6.38
N VAL A 607 -12.20 28.12 6.41
CA VAL A 607 -11.46 27.86 7.65
C VAL A 607 -10.58 29.06 7.97
N VAL A 608 -10.86 29.76 9.06
CA VAL A 608 -10.07 30.93 9.51
C VAL A 608 -8.89 30.46 10.37
N ILE A 609 -7.67 30.89 10.02
CA ILE A 609 -6.42 30.54 10.74
C ILE A 609 -5.68 31.83 11.13
N ASP A 610 -6.10 32.45 12.24
CA ASP A 610 -5.63 33.80 12.60
C ASP A 610 -5.32 34.00 14.10
N GLY A 611 -5.21 32.91 14.86
CA GLY A 611 -4.99 32.98 16.31
C GLY A 611 -6.15 33.63 17.09
N GLY A 612 -7.35 33.67 16.50
CA GLY A 612 -8.54 34.31 17.06
C GLY A 612 -8.58 35.83 16.86
N SER A 613 -7.79 36.39 15.94
CA SER A 613 -7.77 37.85 15.71
C SER A 613 -9.10 38.43 15.24
N SER A 614 -9.95 37.60 14.63
CA SER A 614 -11.26 37.95 14.10
C SER A 614 -12.41 37.84 15.09
N LEU A 615 -12.14 37.28 16.28
CA LEU A 615 -13.02 37.32 17.45
C LEU A 615 -12.81 38.61 18.23
#